data_AF-A0A0K8JGC3-F1
#
_entry.id   AF-A0A0K8JGC3-F1
#
_cell.length_a   1.000
_cell.length_b   1.000
_cell.length_c   1.000
_cell.angle_alpha   90.00
_cell.angle_beta   90.00
_cell.angle_gamma   90.00
#
_symmetry.space_group_name_H-M   'P 1'
#
loop_
_entity.id
_entity.type
_entity.pdbx_description
1 polymer ?
#
loop_
_entity_poly.entity_id
_entity_poly.type
_entity_poly.pdbx_seq_one_letter_code
_entity_poly.pdbx_strand_id
1 'polypeptide(L)'
;MEPTQRNDFVIFIQDKFEEIQKLFARKNEGYGTSGDLFWNFRQTAKRLYPAIYAQDPYAAMFLVAETLVDKHNVAMAKGITVSECDERLMDRIVYSLLQLKMVYERSEGKQE
;
A
#
# COMPACT_ATOMS: atom_id res chain seq x y z
N MET A 1 33.59 -1.61 -3.31
CA MET A 1 32.31 -2.09 -3.87
C MET A 1 32.26 -1.62 -5.29
N GLU A 2 32.12 -2.54 -6.25
CA GLU A 2 31.86 -2.16 -7.63
C GLU A 2 30.51 -1.43 -7.73
N PRO A 3 30.37 -0.41 -8.60
CA PRO A 3 29.14 0.33 -8.74
C PRO A 3 28.05 -0.56 -9.39
N THR A 4 26.88 -0.59 -8.76
CA THR A 4 25.67 -1.21 -9.34
C THR A 4 25.32 -0.52 -10.66
N GLN A 5 25.14 -1.30 -11.73
CA GLN A 5 24.76 -0.74 -13.02
C GLN A 5 23.25 -0.46 -13.04
N ARG A 6 22.83 0.49 -13.90
CA ARG A 6 21.40 0.81 -14.06
C ARG A 6 20.57 -0.42 -14.46
N ASN A 7 21.12 -1.27 -15.32
CA ASN A 7 20.43 -2.48 -15.78
C ASN A 7 20.23 -3.48 -14.63
N ASP A 8 21.19 -3.59 -13.70
CA ASP A 8 21.06 -4.46 -12.53
C ASP A 8 19.88 -4.02 -11.65
N PHE A 9 19.67 -2.70 -11.52
CA PHE A 9 18.54 -2.17 -10.77
C PHE A 9 17.19 -2.44 -11.45
N VAL A 10 17.13 -2.40 -12.78
CA VAL A 10 15.89 -2.74 -13.52
C VAL A 10 15.51 -4.19 -13.30
N ILE A 11 16.48 -5.11 -13.32
CA ILE A 11 16.26 -6.53 -13.03
C ILE A 11 15.77 -6.68 -11.58
N PHE A 12 16.44 -6.04 -10.63
CA PHE A 12 16.04 -6.03 -9.22
C PHE A 12 14.60 -5.53 -9.01
N ILE A 13 14.18 -4.48 -9.73
CA ILE A 13 12.79 -3.99 -9.67
C ILE A 13 11.81 -5.08 -10.09
N GLN A 14 12.07 -5.77 -11.21
CA GLN A 14 11.18 -6.82 -11.73
C GLN A 14 11.03 -7.95 -10.71
N ASP A 15 12.15 -8.43 -10.16
CA ASP A 15 12.15 -9.47 -9.13
C ASP A 15 11.35 -9.03 -7.89
N LYS A 16 11.56 -7.79 -7.44
CA LYS A 16 10.81 -7.25 -6.29
C LYS A 16 9.32 -7.09 -6.54
N PHE A 17 8.89 -6.79 -7.77
CA PHE A 17 7.47 -6.75 -8.08
C PHE A 17 6.80 -8.13 -7.97
N GLU A 18 7.49 -9.21 -8.30
CA GLU A 18 6.97 -10.56 -8.06
C GLU A 18 6.84 -10.87 -6.56
N GLU A 19 7.84 -10.48 -5.76
CA GLU A 19 7.79 -10.63 -4.30
C GLU A 19 6.66 -9.82 -3.68
N ILE A 20 6.44 -8.59 -4.13
CA ILE A 20 5.36 -7.71 -3.69
C ILE A 20 3.99 -8.33 -4.00
N GLN A 21 3.81 -8.95 -5.18
CA GLN A 21 2.57 -9.64 -5.51
C GLN A 21 2.30 -10.81 -4.57
N LYS A 22 3.33 -11.63 -4.29
CA LYS A 22 3.24 -12.75 -3.34
C LYS A 22 2.92 -12.26 -1.92
N LEU A 23 3.57 -11.17 -1.48
CA LEU A 23 3.32 -10.53 -0.19
C LEU A 23 1.86 -10.08 -0.08
N PHE A 24 1.36 -9.39 -1.11
CA PHE A 24 -0.01 -8.92 -1.16
C PHE A 24 -1.01 -10.09 -1.10
N ALA A 25 -0.81 -11.14 -1.91
CA ALA A 25 -1.67 -12.33 -1.90
C ALA A 25 -1.72 -12.99 -0.52
N ARG A 26 -0.54 -13.25 0.09
CA ARG A 26 -0.42 -13.85 1.43
C ARG A 26 -1.14 -13.03 2.50
N LYS A 27 -1.00 -11.70 2.48
CA LYS A 27 -1.66 -10.83 3.45
C LYS A 27 -3.17 -10.78 3.20
N ASN A 28 -3.60 -10.77 1.94
CA ASN A 28 -5.01 -10.71 1.58
C ASN A 28 -5.77 -12.01 1.90
N GLU A 29 -5.13 -13.18 1.79
CA GLU A 29 -5.66 -14.47 2.27
C GLU A 29 -6.00 -14.43 3.76
N GLY A 30 -5.18 -13.73 4.56
CA GLY A 30 -5.41 -13.53 6.00
C GLY A 30 -6.60 -12.63 6.34
N TYR A 31 -7.13 -11.85 5.38
CA TYR A 31 -8.22 -10.88 5.60
C TYR A 31 -9.61 -11.37 5.14
N GLY A 32 -9.73 -12.62 4.68
CA GLY A 32 -11.00 -13.37 4.66
C GLY A 32 -12.12 -12.89 3.73
N THR A 33 -11.91 -11.86 2.91
CA THR A 33 -12.92 -11.41 1.93
C THR A 33 -12.29 -11.35 0.53
N SER A 34 -12.34 -12.48 -0.18
CA SER A 34 -11.59 -12.75 -1.41
C SER A 34 -11.95 -11.92 -2.66
N GLY A 35 -12.80 -10.87 -2.52
CA GLY A 35 -13.31 -10.12 -3.66
C GLY A 35 -13.33 -8.59 -3.56
N ASP A 36 -13.23 -8.00 -2.35
CA ASP A 36 -13.22 -6.53 -2.19
C ASP A 36 -11.84 -6.07 -1.72
N LEU A 37 -11.03 -5.62 -2.69
CA LEU A 37 -9.69 -5.07 -2.49
C LEU A 37 -9.62 -4.03 -1.37
N PHE A 38 -10.67 -3.22 -1.21
CA PHE A 38 -10.70 -2.10 -0.29
C PHE A 38 -11.53 -2.35 0.96
N TRP A 39 -12.03 -3.57 1.20
CA TRP A 39 -12.98 -3.83 2.29
C TRP A 39 -12.52 -3.27 3.64
N ASN A 40 -11.30 -3.63 4.07
CA ASN A 40 -10.72 -3.19 5.35
C ASN A 40 -10.53 -1.66 5.41
N PHE A 41 -10.07 -1.07 4.30
CA PHE A 41 -9.91 0.38 4.20
C PHE A 41 -11.26 1.08 4.31
N ARG A 42 -12.28 0.54 3.67
CA ARG A 42 -13.66 1.05 3.66
C ARG A 42 -14.28 1.00 5.05
N GLN A 43 -14.19 -0.13 5.75
CA GLN A 43 -14.69 -0.27 7.12
C GLN A 43 -13.97 0.68 8.08
N THR A 44 -12.64 0.77 7.96
CA THR A 44 -11.83 1.65 8.81
C THR A 44 -12.13 3.12 8.53
N ALA A 45 -12.26 3.51 7.26
CA ALA A 45 -12.57 4.88 6.85
C ALA A 45 -13.96 5.32 7.32
N LYS A 46 -14.98 4.45 7.20
CA LYS A 46 -16.32 4.69 7.77
C LYS A 46 -16.27 4.99 9.26
N ARG A 47 -15.42 4.27 10.00
CA ARG A 47 -15.28 4.41 11.45
C ARG A 47 -14.49 5.66 11.86
N LEU A 48 -13.37 5.94 11.20
CA LEU A 48 -12.44 7.00 11.61
C LEU A 48 -12.74 8.35 10.95
N TYR A 49 -13.28 8.36 9.74
CA TYR A 49 -13.49 9.57 8.94
C TYR A 49 -14.92 9.64 8.37
N PRO A 50 -15.99 9.48 9.18
CA PRO A 50 -17.36 9.34 8.67
C PRO A 50 -17.82 10.53 7.82
N ALA A 51 -17.46 11.77 8.20
CA ALA A 51 -17.84 12.97 7.46
C ALA A 51 -17.16 13.07 6.09
N ILE A 52 -15.87 12.69 6.00
CA ILE A 52 -15.12 12.67 4.74
C ILE A 52 -15.63 11.52 3.88
N TYR A 53 -15.84 10.35 4.49
CA TYR A 53 -16.29 9.15 3.79
C TYR A 53 -17.66 9.36 3.12
N ALA A 54 -18.57 10.10 3.75
CA ALA A 54 -19.88 10.42 3.17
C ALA A 54 -19.79 11.28 1.89
N GLN A 55 -18.73 12.08 1.73
CA GLN A 55 -18.52 12.97 0.59
C GLN A 55 -17.63 12.33 -0.47
N ASP A 56 -16.55 11.68 -0.04
CA ASP A 56 -15.52 11.10 -0.89
C ASP A 56 -14.93 9.85 -0.21
N PRO A 57 -15.54 8.67 -0.41
CA PRO A 57 -15.08 7.41 0.16
C PRO A 57 -13.61 7.12 -0.13
N TYR A 58 -13.14 7.42 -1.34
CA TYR A 58 -11.75 7.16 -1.75
C TYR A 58 -10.78 8.09 -1.03
N ALA A 59 -11.11 9.37 -0.85
CA ALA A 59 -10.29 10.27 -0.05
C ALA A 59 -10.18 9.79 1.42
N ALA A 60 -11.28 9.32 2.01
CA ALA A 60 -11.25 8.79 3.37
C ALA A 60 -10.43 7.49 3.49
N MET A 61 -10.53 6.58 2.51
CA MET A 61 -9.71 5.37 2.47
C MET A 61 -8.23 5.67 2.24
N PHE A 62 -7.91 6.71 1.46
CA PHE A 62 -6.53 7.16 1.25
C PHE A 62 -5.88 7.60 2.57
N LEU A 63 -6.61 8.33 3.43
CA LEU A 63 -6.12 8.73 4.76
C LEU A 63 -5.85 7.51 5.66
N VAL A 64 -6.67 6.46 5.55
CA VAL A 64 -6.40 5.20 6.24
C VAL A 64 -5.10 4.58 5.75
N ALA A 65 -4.88 4.53 4.44
CA ALA A 65 -3.64 4.01 3.87
C ALA A 65 -2.40 4.80 4.33
N GLU A 66 -2.47 6.13 4.34
CA GLU A 66 -1.39 6.99 4.87
C GLU A 66 -1.07 6.66 6.34
N THR A 67 -2.09 6.46 7.16
CA THR A 67 -1.91 6.08 8.58
C THR A 67 -1.20 4.73 8.72
N LEU A 68 -1.51 3.77 7.83
CA LEU A 68 -0.86 2.47 7.83
C LEU A 68 0.60 2.57 7.36
N VAL A 69 0.88 3.39 6.34
CA VAL A 69 2.23 3.69 5.87
C VAL A 69 3.06 4.35 6.96
N ASP A 70 2.49 5.28 7.72
CA ASP A 70 3.20 5.98 8.80
C ASP A 70 3.77 5.02 9.84
N LYS A 71 3.03 3.96 10.20
CA LYS A 71 3.54 2.88 11.08
C LYS A 71 4.84 2.26 10.54
N HIS A 72 4.94 2.06 9.23
CA HIS A 72 6.17 1.56 8.60
C HIS A 72 7.27 2.62 8.60
N ASN A 73 6.96 3.89 8.30
CA ASN A 73 7.92 4.99 8.33
C ASN A 73 8.53 5.17 9.73
N VAL A 74 7.71 5.17 10.78
CA VAL A 74 8.17 5.28 12.17
C VAL A 74 9.08 4.12 12.56
N ALA A 75 8.77 2.89 12.12
CA ALA A 75 9.66 1.76 12.35
C ALA A 75 10.99 1.93 11.61
N MET A 76 10.94 2.31 10.33
CA MET A 76 12.10 2.48 9.45
C MET A 76 13.00 3.64 9.84
N ALA A 77 12.49 4.64 10.57
CA ALA A 77 13.28 5.75 11.10
C ALA A 77 14.39 5.30 12.07
N LYS A 78 14.34 4.05 12.56
CA LYS A 78 15.39 3.43 13.38
C LYS A 78 16.59 2.91 12.56
N GLY A 79 16.54 3.00 11.22
CA GLY A 79 17.64 2.65 10.32
C GLY A 79 17.53 1.25 9.70
N ILE A 80 18.53 0.87 8.91
CA ILE A 80 18.54 -0.37 8.12
C ILE A 80 18.56 -1.65 8.97
N THR A 81 18.93 -1.55 10.25
CA THR A 81 18.99 -2.67 11.20
C THR A 81 17.63 -3.05 11.79
N VAL A 82 16.55 -2.39 11.36
CA VAL A 82 15.19 -2.71 11.76
C VAL A 82 14.85 -4.15 11.33
N SER A 83 14.26 -4.91 12.25
CA SER A 83 13.72 -6.24 11.93
C SER A 83 12.71 -6.14 10.80
N GLU A 84 12.77 -7.07 9.86
CA GLU A 84 11.85 -7.12 8.70
C GLU A 84 11.95 -5.87 7.80
N CYS A 85 13.12 -5.22 7.74
CA CYS A 85 13.38 -4.04 6.92
C CYS A 85 12.87 -4.20 5.47
N ASP A 86 13.21 -5.32 4.80
CA ASP A 86 12.80 -5.58 3.42
C ASP A 86 11.27 -5.74 3.29
N GLU A 87 10.63 -6.53 4.17
CA GLU A 87 9.17 -6.68 4.16
C GLU A 87 8.46 -5.34 4.41
N ARG A 88 8.99 -4.49 5.31
CA ARG A 88 8.41 -3.16 5.58
C ARG A 88 8.53 -2.21 4.40
N LEU A 89 9.62 -2.28 3.65
CA LEU A 89 9.78 -1.51 2.41
C LEU A 89 8.78 -1.99 1.34
N MET A 90 8.62 -3.31 1.19
CA MET A 90 7.61 -3.87 0.28
C MET A 90 6.18 -3.50 0.70
N ASP A 91 5.86 -3.51 1.99
CA ASP A 91 4.55 -3.07 2.49
C ASP A 91 4.24 -1.61 2.11
N ARG A 92 5.24 -0.71 2.20
CA ARG A 92 5.06 0.68 1.74
C ARG A 92 4.74 0.76 0.25
N ILE A 93 5.36 -0.10 -0.56
CA ILE A 93 5.06 -0.17 -2.01
C ILE A 93 3.64 -0.71 -2.22
N VAL A 94 3.22 -1.74 -1.49
CA VAL A 94 1.84 -2.26 -1.54
C VAL A 94 0.83 -1.17 -1.22
N TYR A 95 1.01 -0.43 -0.13
CA TYR A 95 0.10 0.68 0.21
C TYR A 95 0.09 1.78 -0.85
N SER A 96 1.25 2.12 -1.41
CA SER A 96 1.34 3.10 -2.50
C SER A 96 0.58 2.64 -3.76
N LEU A 97 0.66 1.35 -4.11
CA LEU A 97 -0.11 0.77 -5.23
C LEU A 97 -1.61 0.76 -4.94
N LEU A 98 -2.03 0.43 -3.72
CA LEU A 98 -3.43 0.51 -3.30
C LEU A 98 -3.96 1.94 -3.41
N GLN A 99 -3.18 2.93 -2.98
CA GLN A 99 -3.50 4.34 -3.11
C GLN A 99 -3.61 4.78 -4.57
N LEU A 100 -2.70 4.35 -5.44
CA LEU A 100 -2.79 4.59 -6.89
C LEU A 100 -4.11 4.03 -7.45
N LYS A 101 -4.51 2.82 -7.05
CA LYS A 101 -5.80 2.24 -7.47
C LYS A 101 -6.99 3.04 -6.95
N MET A 102 -6.93 3.56 -5.72
CA MET A 102 -7.96 4.48 -5.19
C MET A 102 -8.05 5.78 -5.99
N VAL A 103 -6.90 6.38 -6.35
CA VAL A 103 -6.85 7.60 -7.17
C VAL A 103 -7.46 7.35 -8.55
N TYR A 104 -7.09 6.24 -9.18
CA TYR A 104 -7.63 5.82 -10.47
C TYR A 104 -9.16 5.65 -10.42
N GLU A 105 -9.69 4.90 -9.46
CA GLU A 105 -11.14 4.69 -9.36
C GLU A 105 -11.91 5.97 -9.00
N ARG A 106 -11.30 6.84 -8.18
CA ARG A 106 -11.85 8.16 -7.86
C ARG A 106 -11.92 9.08 -9.08
N SER A 107 -10.96 8.99 -10.02
CA SER A 107 -10.99 9.81 -11.24
C SER A 107 -11.98 9.29 -12.28
N GLU A 108 -12.15 7.97 -12.40
CA GLU A 108 -13.14 7.37 -13.30
C GLU A 108 -14.57 7.73 -12.85
N GLY A 109 -14.86 7.66 -11.54
CA GLY A 109 -16.16 8.04 -10.98
C GLY A 109 -16.49 9.55 -11.00
N LYS A 110 -15.61 10.38 -11.57
CA LYS A 110 -15.84 11.83 -11.78
C LYS A 110 -16.11 12.20 -13.25
N GLN A 111 -16.11 11.22 -14.15
CA GLN A 111 -16.45 11.42 -15.57
C GLN A 111 -17.94 11.16 -15.87
N GLU A 112 -18.74 10.77 -14.87
CA GLU A 112 -20.21 10.74 -14.89
C GLU A 112 -20.80 11.99 -14.20
#